data_AF-A0A1I6IHI2-F1
#
_entry.id   AF-A0A1I6IHI2-F1
#
_cell.length_a   1.000
_cell.length_b   1.000
_cell.length_c   1.000
_cell.angle_alpha   90.00
_cell.angle_beta   90.00
_cell.angle_gamma   90.00
#
_symmetry.space_group_name_H-M   'P 1'
#
loop_
_entity.id
_entity.type
_entity.pdbx_description
1 polymer ?
#
loop_
_entity_poly.entity_id
_entity_poly.type
_entity_poly.pdbx_seq_one_letter_code
_entity_poly.pdbx_strand_id
1 'polypeptide(L)'
;MQLNKAIPKNERDTIQKIPKQFLLVITFLISFHIANAQHNYSNKFNEKGGKIFSLGLEHVSGFNTSLECYSLRAGYGSMLLKNLTISSFLDLSITNGFQVVRTFENSAKIRQENFGLGTSFLLRWYPLHLGKMKVFIDVGGGILYTFERFPYQGTKLNFTARPGVGIAMHFDDNKQIVFGINRFHLSNGLGYNHPSNPAFDGLGLFTSIVIRKK
;
A
#
# COMPACT_ATOMS: atom_id res chain seq x y z
N MET A 1 -7.23 61.68 -19.46
CA MET A 1 -8.45 60.87 -19.66
C MET A 1 -8.07 59.40 -19.50
N GLN A 2 -8.13 58.87 -18.28
CA GLN A 2 -7.86 57.46 -17.96
C GLN A 2 -9.10 56.90 -17.27
N LEU A 3 -9.77 55.93 -17.89
CA LEU A 3 -10.90 55.22 -17.32
C LEU A 3 -10.38 54.09 -16.41
N ASN A 4 -10.44 54.30 -15.10
CA ASN A 4 -10.38 53.22 -14.11
C ASN A 4 -11.74 52.51 -14.08
N LYS A 5 -11.85 51.36 -14.74
CA LYS A 5 -12.99 50.44 -14.58
C LYS A 5 -12.73 49.54 -13.37
N ALA A 6 -13.42 49.82 -12.27
CA ALA A 6 -13.48 48.93 -11.12
C ALA A 6 -14.31 47.68 -11.47
N ILE A 7 -13.72 46.50 -11.30
CA ILE A 7 -14.41 45.21 -11.44
C ILE A 7 -15.27 44.99 -10.19
N PRO A 8 -16.59 44.72 -10.31
CA PRO A 8 -17.45 44.52 -9.16
C PRO A 8 -17.07 43.22 -8.42
N LYS A 9 -16.81 43.38 -7.12
CA LYS A 9 -16.44 42.32 -6.20
C LYS A 9 -17.71 41.63 -5.69
N ASN A 10 -18.41 40.89 -6.54
CA ASN A 10 -19.56 40.09 -6.07
C ASN A 10 -19.84 38.88 -6.95
N GLU A 11 -18.98 37.86 -6.88
CA GLU A 11 -19.24 36.55 -7.51
C GLU A 11 -18.57 35.38 -6.75
N ARG A 12 -18.09 35.60 -5.51
CA ARG A 12 -17.39 34.56 -4.72
C ARG A 12 -18.22 33.89 -3.63
N ASP A 13 -19.48 34.29 -3.40
CA ASP A 13 -20.22 33.87 -2.21
C ASP A 13 -21.49 33.02 -2.47
N THR A 14 -21.68 32.45 -3.66
CA THR A 14 -22.78 31.52 -3.96
C THR A 14 -22.38 30.04 -3.82
N ILE A 15 -21.55 29.69 -2.83
CA ILE A 15 -21.49 28.29 -2.37
C ILE A 15 -22.60 28.11 -1.34
N GLN A 16 -23.76 27.66 -1.81
CA GLN A 16 -24.90 27.32 -0.97
C GLN A 16 -24.46 26.28 0.08
N LYS A 17 -24.34 26.70 1.34
CA LYS A 17 -23.90 25.83 2.44
C LYS A 17 -24.92 24.71 2.62
N ILE A 18 -24.49 23.47 2.36
CA ILE A 18 -25.30 22.28 2.64
C ILE A 18 -25.65 22.28 4.13
N PRO A 19 -26.95 22.16 4.50
CA PRO A 19 -27.35 22.13 5.90
C PRO A 19 -26.68 20.97 6.64
N LYS A 20 -26.11 21.24 7.83
CA LYS A 20 -25.43 20.21 8.64
C LYS A 20 -26.32 19.00 8.94
N GLN A 21 -27.63 19.20 9.04
CA GLN A 21 -28.64 18.15 9.23
C GLN A 21 -28.70 17.20 8.02
N PHE A 22 -28.58 17.72 6.80
CA PHE A 22 -28.55 16.93 5.58
C PHE A 22 -27.30 16.04 5.51
N LEU A 23 -26.14 16.58 5.93
CA LEU A 23 -24.90 15.80 6.02
C LEU A 23 -25.03 14.65 7.04
N LEU A 24 -25.63 14.92 8.21
CA LEU A 24 -25.89 13.91 9.25
C LEU A 24 -26.81 12.79 8.76
N VAL A 25 -27.89 13.13 8.04
CA VAL A 25 -28.81 12.14 7.44
C VAL A 25 -28.10 11.30 6.38
N ILE A 26 -27.29 11.90 5.51
CA ILE A 26 -26.49 11.17 4.52
C ILE A 26 -25.51 10.22 5.21
N THR A 27 -24.76 10.71 6.22
CA THR A 27 -23.83 9.85 6.96
C THR A 27 -24.55 8.69 7.63
N PHE A 28 -25.71 8.94 8.27
CA PHE A 28 -26.51 7.89 8.90
C PHE A 28 -27.02 6.87 7.87
N LEU A 29 -27.55 7.31 6.74
CA LEU A 29 -28.03 6.43 5.67
C LEU A 29 -26.87 5.59 5.09
N ILE A 30 -25.71 6.18 4.86
CA ILE A 30 -24.51 5.47 4.41
C ILE A 30 -24.07 4.44 5.46
N SER A 31 -23.98 4.82 6.73
CA SER A 31 -23.62 3.91 7.82
C SER A 31 -24.61 2.76 7.98
N PHE A 32 -25.92 3.04 7.89
CA PHE A 32 -26.96 2.02 7.97
C PHE A 32 -26.91 1.06 6.78
N HIS A 33 -26.70 1.58 5.57
CA HIS A 33 -26.59 0.75 4.37
C HIS A 33 -25.31 -0.12 4.40
N ILE A 34 -24.20 0.44 4.88
CA ILE A 34 -22.95 -0.31 5.12
C ILE A 34 -23.18 -1.41 6.16
N ALA A 35 -23.84 -1.10 7.28
CA ALA A 35 -24.10 -2.07 8.34
C ALA A 35 -25.00 -3.23 7.86
N ASN A 36 -26.07 -2.92 7.11
CA ASN A 36 -26.93 -3.93 6.51
C ASN A 36 -26.18 -4.78 5.47
N ALA A 37 -25.36 -4.14 4.62
CA ALA A 37 -24.52 -4.86 3.66
C ALA A 37 -23.47 -5.75 4.34
N GLN A 38 -22.93 -5.34 5.50
CA GLN A 38 -22.03 -6.17 6.30
C GLN A 38 -22.75 -7.39 6.90
N HIS A 39 -23.95 -7.18 7.45
CA HIS A 39 -24.71 -8.23 8.14
C HIS A 39 -25.12 -9.36 7.20
N ASN A 40 -25.52 -9.04 5.98
CA ASN A 40 -26.01 -10.02 5.01
C ASN A 40 -24.90 -10.61 4.13
N TYR A 41 -23.64 -10.26 4.39
CA TYR A 41 -22.51 -10.78 3.63
C TYR A 41 -22.16 -12.21 4.07
N SER A 42 -22.57 -13.18 3.26
CA SER A 42 -22.14 -14.58 3.35
C SER A 42 -21.34 -14.93 2.10
N ASN A 43 -20.03 -15.06 2.23
CA ASN A 43 -19.18 -15.58 1.16
C ASN A 43 -18.29 -16.68 1.72
N LYS A 44 -18.37 -17.87 1.12
CA LYS A 44 -17.55 -19.04 1.48
C LYS A 44 -16.06 -18.73 1.41
N PHE A 45 -15.65 -17.78 0.57
CA PHE A 45 -14.25 -17.34 0.47
C PHE A 45 -13.67 -16.91 1.82
N ASN A 46 -14.48 -16.25 2.66
CA ASN A 46 -14.04 -15.65 3.91
C ASN A 46 -14.25 -16.59 5.13
N GLU A 47 -14.50 -17.88 4.92
CA GLU A 47 -14.62 -18.81 6.03
C GLU A 47 -13.33 -18.88 6.84
N LYS A 48 -13.47 -18.80 8.17
CA LYS A 48 -12.35 -18.92 9.11
C LYS A 48 -11.58 -20.20 8.83
N GLY A 49 -10.25 -20.11 8.83
CA GLY A 49 -9.35 -21.23 8.56
C GLY A 49 -9.09 -21.48 7.07
N GLY A 50 -9.86 -20.88 6.16
CA GLY A 50 -9.63 -20.96 4.72
C GLY A 50 -8.20 -20.59 4.36
N LYS A 51 -7.58 -21.38 3.48
CA LYS A 51 -6.20 -21.16 3.03
C LYS A 51 -6.20 -20.36 1.74
N ILE A 52 -5.31 -19.38 1.63
CA ILE A 52 -5.18 -18.53 0.45
C ILE A 52 -3.77 -18.63 -0.13
N PHE A 53 -3.71 -18.71 -1.45
CA PHE A 53 -2.51 -18.56 -2.24
C PHE A 53 -2.63 -17.28 -3.04
N SER A 54 -1.55 -16.52 -3.14
CA SER A 54 -1.54 -15.25 -3.84
C SER A 54 -0.31 -15.13 -4.72
N LEU A 55 -0.49 -14.55 -5.89
CA LEU A 55 0.59 -14.14 -6.77
C LEU A 55 0.33 -12.70 -7.19
N GLY A 56 1.30 -11.82 -7.01
CA GLY A 56 1.12 -10.39 -7.23
C GLY A 56 2.37 -9.67 -7.66
N LEU A 57 2.15 -8.46 -8.16
CA LEU A 57 3.17 -7.50 -8.54
C LEU A 57 3.02 -6.25 -7.68
N GLU A 58 4.13 -5.65 -7.31
CA GLU A 58 4.21 -4.37 -6.60
C GLU A 58 5.23 -3.48 -7.32
N HIS A 59 4.86 -2.24 -7.57
CA HIS A 59 5.76 -1.18 -8.04
C HIS A 59 5.75 -0.05 -7.02
N VAL A 60 6.93 0.36 -6.56
CA VAL A 60 7.12 1.43 -5.60
C VAL A 60 7.91 2.56 -6.25
N SER A 61 7.37 3.78 -6.20
CA SER A 61 8.05 4.99 -6.63
C SER A 61 8.42 5.85 -5.42
N GLY A 62 9.68 6.29 -5.35
CA GLY A 62 10.19 7.12 -4.25
C GLY A 62 9.58 8.51 -4.20
N PHE A 63 9.28 9.00 -2.99
CA PHE A 63 8.74 10.35 -2.82
C PHE A 63 9.78 11.44 -3.09
N ASN A 64 11.00 11.25 -2.56
CA ASN A 64 12.08 12.24 -2.58
C ASN A 64 13.34 11.70 -3.28
N THR A 65 13.21 10.59 -3.97
CA THR A 65 14.31 9.89 -4.66
C THR A 65 13.81 9.45 -6.03
N SER A 66 14.71 9.29 -6.98
CA SER A 66 14.36 8.64 -8.25
C SER A 66 14.49 7.12 -8.15
N LEU A 67 14.36 6.57 -6.94
CA LEU A 67 14.45 5.12 -6.71
C LEU A 67 13.07 4.52 -6.97
N GLU A 68 13.10 3.42 -7.70
CA GLU A 68 11.96 2.58 -7.97
C GLU A 68 12.26 1.16 -7.49
N CYS A 69 11.23 0.46 -7.00
CA CYS A 69 11.32 -0.94 -6.63
C CYS A 69 10.18 -1.72 -7.30
N TYR A 70 10.52 -2.82 -7.95
CA TYR A 70 9.59 -3.74 -8.59
C TYR A 70 9.70 -5.09 -7.90
N SER A 71 8.58 -5.63 -7.42
CA SER A 71 8.54 -6.90 -6.71
C SER A 71 7.51 -7.87 -7.31
N LEU A 72 7.95 -9.09 -7.60
CA LEU A 72 7.07 -10.24 -7.80
C LEU A 72 6.90 -10.94 -6.46
N ARG A 73 5.65 -11.15 -6.04
CA ARG A 73 5.31 -11.62 -4.68
C ARG A 73 4.46 -12.87 -4.76
N ALA A 74 4.96 -13.96 -4.18
CA ALA A 74 4.21 -15.20 -4.01
C ALA A 74 3.89 -15.37 -2.53
N GLY A 75 2.61 -15.55 -2.20
CA GLY A 75 2.15 -15.57 -0.81
C GLY A 75 1.26 -16.75 -0.46
N TYR A 76 1.33 -17.14 0.80
CA TYR A 76 0.45 -18.12 1.43
C TYR A 76 -0.14 -17.51 2.71
N GLY A 77 -1.42 -17.74 2.96
CA GLY A 77 -2.07 -17.18 4.14
C GLY A 77 -3.31 -17.94 4.57
N SER A 78 -3.95 -17.39 5.59
CA SER A 78 -5.19 -17.94 6.13
C SER A 78 -6.13 -16.85 6.63
N MET A 79 -7.43 -17.12 6.51
CA MET A 79 -8.49 -16.34 7.15
C MET A 79 -8.45 -16.60 8.66
N LEU A 80 -7.97 -15.63 9.45
CA LEU A 80 -8.02 -15.69 10.91
C LEU A 80 -9.45 -15.49 11.42
N LEU A 81 -10.18 -14.58 10.79
CA LEU A 81 -11.60 -14.27 11.02
C LEU A 81 -12.28 -14.02 9.66
N LYS A 82 -13.61 -13.85 9.66
CA LYS A 82 -14.39 -13.56 8.42
C LYS A 82 -13.93 -12.30 7.67
N ASN A 83 -13.25 -11.39 8.36
CA ASN A 83 -12.78 -10.11 7.83
C ASN A 83 -11.29 -9.90 8.09
N LEU A 84 -10.54 -10.91 8.53
CA LEU A 84 -9.14 -10.76 8.90
C LEU A 84 -8.30 -11.90 8.30
N THR A 85 -7.29 -11.53 7.52
CA THR A 85 -6.33 -12.46 6.93
C THR A 85 -4.93 -12.19 7.43
N ILE A 86 -4.17 -13.27 7.66
CA ILE A 86 -2.72 -13.21 7.81
C ILE A 86 -2.07 -13.96 6.65
N SER A 87 -1.02 -13.37 6.09
CA SER A 87 -0.28 -13.94 4.96
C SER A 87 1.22 -13.75 5.15
N SER A 88 1.99 -14.75 4.72
CA SER A 88 3.42 -14.63 4.47
C SER A 88 3.69 -14.58 2.98
N PHE A 89 4.77 -13.91 2.59
CA PHE A 89 5.19 -13.74 1.21
C PHE A 89 6.67 -14.04 1.04
N LEU A 90 7.00 -14.51 -0.17
CA LEU A 90 8.34 -14.51 -0.75
C LEU A 90 8.34 -13.49 -1.88
N ASP A 91 9.32 -12.60 -1.87
CA ASP A 91 9.41 -11.45 -2.77
C ASP A 91 10.69 -11.58 -3.62
N LEU A 92 10.58 -11.51 -4.94
CA LEU A 92 11.72 -11.27 -5.84
C LEU A 92 11.67 -9.79 -6.22
N SER A 93 12.71 -9.02 -5.88
CA SER A 93 12.68 -7.56 -6.01
C SER A 93 13.86 -7.02 -6.80
N ILE A 94 13.60 -6.03 -7.65
CA ILE A 94 14.61 -5.22 -8.33
C ILE A 94 14.44 -3.78 -7.84
N THR A 95 15.49 -3.18 -7.34
CA THR A 95 15.54 -1.75 -6.96
C THR A 95 16.46 -1.03 -7.93
N ASN A 96 15.96 0.02 -8.60
CA ASN A 96 16.69 0.78 -9.61
C ASN A 96 16.52 2.29 -9.37
N GLY A 97 17.59 3.06 -9.49
CA GLY A 97 17.50 4.51 -9.54
C GLY A 97 18.74 5.21 -9.01
N PHE A 98 18.59 6.49 -8.68
CA PHE A 98 19.67 7.30 -8.11
C PHE A 98 19.42 7.54 -6.63
N GLN A 99 20.44 7.28 -5.83
CA GLN A 99 20.46 7.75 -4.46
C GLN A 99 21.36 9.00 -4.34
N VAL A 100 20.87 9.99 -3.60
CA VAL A 100 21.67 11.16 -3.22
C VAL A 100 22.48 10.79 -2.00
N VAL A 101 23.80 10.65 -2.16
CA VAL A 101 24.73 10.49 -1.04
C VAL A 101 25.23 11.87 -0.65
N ARG A 102 24.93 12.30 0.58
CA ARG A 102 25.45 13.55 1.15
C ARG A 102 26.76 13.24 1.87
N THR A 103 27.87 13.72 1.33
CA THR A 103 29.14 13.84 2.05
C THR A 103 29.26 15.25 2.65
N PHE A 104 30.17 15.44 3.61
CA PHE A 104 30.38 16.71 4.30
C PHE A 104 30.65 17.89 3.35
N GLU A 105 31.16 17.64 2.14
CA GLU A 105 31.51 18.69 1.17
C GLU A 105 30.72 18.62 -0.15
N ASN A 106 30.00 17.53 -0.45
CA ASN A 106 29.28 17.40 -1.73
C ASN A 106 28.11 16.41 -1.68
N SER A 107 27.12 16.62 -2.55
CA SER A 107 26.05 15.65 -2.82
C SER A 107 26.26 14.99 -4.18
N ALA A 108 26.53 13.68 -4.19
CA ALA A 108 26.67 12.91 -5.43
C ALA A 108 25.41 12.05 -5.67
N LYS A 109 24.97 11.96 -6.92
CA LYS A 109 23.92 11.01 -7.35
C LYS A 109 24.58 9.75 -7.88
N ILE A 110 24.41 8.63 -7.18
CA ILE A 110 24.96 7.33 -7.62
C ILE A 110 23.80 6.48 -8.13
N ARG A 111 23.89 6.05 -9.40
CA ARG A 111 22.95 5.06 -9.97
C ARG A 111 23.22 3.70 -9.35
N GLN A 112 22.19 3.03 -8.86
CA GLN A 112 22.28 1.68 -8.34
C GLN A 112 21.12 0.84 -8.87
N GLU A 113 21.48 -0.37 -9.27
CA GLU A 113 20.54 -1.43 -9.62
C GLU A 113 20.86 -2.61 -8.71
N ASN A 114 19.84 -3.13 -8.04
CA ASN A 114 19.99 -4.18 -7.04
C ASN A 114 18.89 -5.22 -7.22
N PHE A 115 19.28 -6.47 -7.36
CA PHE A 115 18.37 -7.60 -7.23
C PHE A 115 18.37 -8.11 -5.78
N GLY A 116 17.22 -8.56 -5.30
CA GLY A 116 17.06 -9.05 -3.94
C GLY A 116 15.92 -10.03 -3.74
N LEU A 117 16.05 -10.79 -2.65
CA LEU A 117 15.07 -11.74 -2.16
C LEU A 117 14.49 -11.23 -0.85
N GLY A 118 13.17 -11.23 -0.73
CA GLY A 118 12.48 -10.76 0.46
C GLY A 118 11.53 -11.80 1.04
N THR A 119 11.22 -11.61 2.31
CA THR A 119 10.08 -12.25 2.94
C THR A 119 9.32 -11.24 3.77
N SER A 120 7.99 -11.31 3.75
CA SER A 120 7.15 -10.37 4.47
C SER A 120 5.93 -11.05 5.07
N PHE A 121 5.43 -10.48 6.16
CA PHE A 121 4.12 -10.81 6.74
C PHE A 121 3.16 -9.65 6.52
N LEU A 122 1.90 -9.98 6.30
CA LEU A 122 0.83 -9.01 6.09
C LEU A 122 -0.39 -9.41 6.92
N LEU A 123 -0.89 -8.48 7.72
CA LEU A 123 -2.20 -8.56 8.33
C LEU A 123 -3.13 -7.65 7.55
N ARG A 124 -4.22 -8.22 7.01
CA ARG A 124 -5.22 -7.48 6.24
C ARG A 124 -6.59 -7.61 6.85
N TRP A 125 -7.19 -6.46 7.13
CA TRP A 125 -8.54 -6.33 7.66
C TRP A 125 -9.49 -5.78 6.60
N TYR A 126 -10.67 -6.37 6.47
CA TYR A 126 -11.73 -5.98 5.53
C TYR A 126 -12.88 -5.30 6.31
N PRO A 127 -12.79 -4.00 6.61
CA PRO A 127 -13.83 -3.29 7.38
C PRO A 127 -15.13 -3.11 6.58
N LEU A 128 -15.08 -3.16 5.25
CA LEU A 128 -16.23 -2.87 4.38
C LEU A 128 -16.38 -3.93 3.29
N HIS A 129 -17.56 -4.51 3.21
CA HIS A 129 -18.02 -5.42 2.15
C HIS A 129 -19.15 -4.76 1.34
N LEU A 130 -18.98 -4.67 0.03
CA LEU A 130 -19.85 -4.02 -0.94
C LEU A 130 -20.14 -4.99 -2.10
N GLY A 131 -21.05 -5.95 -1.86
CA GLY A 131 -21.35 -7.00 -2.82
C GLY A 131 -20.10 -7.86 -3.13
N LYS A 132 -19.67 -7.91 -4.39
CA LYS A 132 -18.46 -8.64 -4.80
C LYS A 132 -17.15 -7.94 -4.44
N MET A 133 -17.21 -6.67 -4.02
CA MET A 133 -16.04 -5.88 -3.65
C MET A 133 -15.88 -5.80 -2.14
N LYS A 134 -14.64 -5.77 -1.66
CA LYS A 134 -14.29 -5.50 -0.26
C LYS A 134 -13.26 -4.41 -0.21
N VAL A 135 -13.40 -3.44 0.68
CA VAL A 135 -12.32 -2.49 0.99
C VAL A 135 -11.51 -3.08 2.12
N PHE A 136 -10.19 -2.94 2.05
CA PHE A 136 -9.29 -3.39 3.09
C PHE A 136 -8.31 -2.31 3.52
N ILE A 137 -7.81 -2.48 4.74
CA ILE A 137 -6.59 -1.87 5.21
C ILE A 137 -5.62 -2.99 5.59
N ASP A 138 -4.34 -2.80 5.35
CA ASP A 138 -3.32 -3.74 5.75
C ASP A 138 -2.10 -3.08 6.37
N VAL A 139 -1.43 -3.88 7.19
CA VAL A 139 -0.13 -3.55 7.75
C VAL A 139 0.77 -4.76 7.54
N GLY A 140 1.94 -4.50 6.98
CA GLY A 140 2.91 -5.54 6.74
C GLY A 140 4.32 -5.06 6.99
N GLY A 141 5.19 -6.02 7.22
CA GLY A 141 6.61 -5.80 7.41
C GLY A 141 7.39 -7.02 6.99
N GLY A 142 8.66 -6.84 6.67
CA GLY A 142 9.48 -7.92 6.17
C GLY A 142 10.96 -7.60 6.12
N ILE A 143 11.71 -8.53 5.57
CA ILE A 143 13.14 -8.43 5.33
C ILE A 143 13.36 -8.48 3.82
N LEU A 144 14.29 -7.69 3.33
CA LEU A 144 14.80 -7.71 1.96
C LEU A 144 16.32 -7.91 2.02
N TYR A 145 16.80 -9.00 1.44
CA TYR A 145 18.21 -9.25 1.21
C TYR A 145 18.56 -8.88 -0.23
N THR A 146 19.42 -7.88 -0.43
CA THR A 146 19.96 -7.51 -1.73
C THR A 146 21.31 -8.20 -1.97
N PHE A 147 21.56 -8.64 -3.20
CA PHE A 147 22.80 -9.35 -3.52
C PHE A 147 24.03 -8.45 -3.44
N GLU A 148 23.87 -7.15 -3.72
CA GLU A 148 24.84 -6.10 -3.42
C GLU A 148 24.39 -5.27 -2.22
N ARG A 149 25.32 -4.53 -1.61
CA ARG A 149 24.96 -3.61 -0.52
C ARG A 149 24.04 -2.52 -1.08
N PHE A 150 22.90 -2.32 -0.42
CA PHE A 150 21.97 -1.27 -0.76
C PHE A 150 21.69 -0.38 0.46
N PRO A 151 21.89 0.94 0.32
CA PRO A 151 22.59 1.61 -0.76
C PRO A 151 24.10 1.26 -0.82
N TYR A 152 24.87 1.92 -1.69
CA TYR A 152 26.33 1.98 -1.60
C TYR A 152 26.77 2.28 -0.16
N GLN A 153 27.70 1.46 0.36
CA GLN A 153 28.12 1.46 1.78
C GLN A 153 27.01 1.16 2.81
N GLY A 154 25.83 0.75 2.35
CA GLY A 154 24.74 0.23 3.17
C GLY A 154 24.90 -1.24 3.50
N THR A 155 23.77 -1.93 3.72
CA THR A 155 23.73 -3.35 4.09
C THR A 155 23.11 -4.18 2.97
N LYS A 156 23.40 -5.48 2.97
CA LYS A 156 22.66 -6.44 2.14
C LYS A 156 21.29 -6.74 2.73
N LEU A 157 21.22 -6.89 4.05
CA LEU A 157 19.97 -7.13 4.76
C LEU A 157 19.31 -5.81 5.17
N ASN A 158 18.05 -5.64 4.79
CA ASN A 158 17.24 -4.48 5.06
C ASN A 158 15.85 -4.90 5.56
N PHE A 159 15.17 -4.02 6.26
CA PHE A 159 13.80 -4.18 6.74
C PHE A 159 12.84 -3.35 5.90
N THR A 160 11.62 -3.86 5.77
CA THR A 160 10.55 -3.22 5.02
C THR A 160 9.32 -3.05 5.89
N ALA A 161 8.60 -1.95 5.69
CA ALA A 161 7.27 -1.72 6.24
C ALA A 161 6.32 -1.26 5.12
N ARG A 162 5.10 -1.78 5.13
CA ARG A 162 4.10 -1.59 4.06
C ARG A 162 2.67 -1.46 4.62
N PRO A 163 2.33 -0.38 5.33
CA PRO A 163 0.92 -0.06 5.59
C PRO A 163 0.22 0.36 4.29
N GLY A 164 -0.95 -0.20 4.03
CA GLY A 164 -1.68 0.00 2.79
C GLY A 164 -3.19 -0.08 2.92
N VAL A 165 -3.85 0.27 1.82
CA VAL A 165 -5.30 0.21 1.65
C VAL A 165 -5.63 -0.23 0.23
N GLY A 166 -6.80 -0.79 0.03
CA GLY A 166 -7.21 -1.18 -1.31
C GLY A 166 -8.54 -1.89 -1.38
N ILE A 167 -8.76 -2.57 -2.50
CA ILE A 167 -9.97 -3.31 -2.80
C ILE A 167 -9.67 -4.75 -3.22
N ALA A 168 -10.55 -5.67 -2.81
CA ALA A 168 -10.56 -7.05 -3.28
C ALA A 168 -11.88 -7.32 -3.99
N MET A 169 -11.84 -7.78 -5.23
CA MET A 169 -13.00 -8.10 -6.05
C MET A 169 -13.08 -9.59 -6.32
N HIS A 170 -14.20 -10.22 -5.95
CA HIS A 170 -14.44 -11.64 -6.18
C HIS A 170 -14.93 -11.91 -7.60
N PHE A 171 -14.35 -12.91 -8.26
CA PHE A 171 -14.87 -13.48 -9.51
C PHE A 171 -15.87 -14.59 -9.21
N ASP A 172 -15.48 -15.46 -8.28
CA ASP A 172 -16.22 -16.64 -7.83
C ASP A 172 -15.93 -16.90 -6.34
N ASP A 173 -16.47 -17.98 -5.79
CA ASP A 173 -16.34 -18.36 -4.37
C ASP A 173 -14.90 -18.64 -3.91
N ASN A 174 -13.95 -18.81 -4.84
CA ASN A 174 -12.57 -19.20 -4.55
C ASN A 174 -11.51 -18.28 -5.18
N LYS A 175 -11.89 -17.27 -5.97
CA LYS A 175 -10.94 -16.38 -6.65
C LYS A 175 -11.30 -14.92 -6.45
N GLN A 176 -10.30 -14.13 -6.09
CA GLN A 176 -10.40 -12.69 -6.05
C GLN A 176 -9.17 -12.04 -6.70
N ILE A 177 -9.34 -10.86 -7.26
CA ILE A 177 -8.23 -9.96 -7.58
C ILE A 177 -8.20 -8.87 -6.51
N VAL A 178 -6.99 -8.50 -6.13
CA VAL A 178 -6.69 -7.47 -5.16
C VAL A 178 -5.98 -6.35 -5.89
N PHE A 179 -6.40 -5.11 -5.63
CA PHE A 179 -5.67 -3.91 -6.01
C PHE A 179 -5.49 -3.03 -4.79
N GLY A 180 -4.37 -2.34 -4.69
CA GLY A 180 -4.17 -1.42 -3.58
C GLY A 180 -2.97 -0.51 -3.75
N ILE A 181 -2.86 0.38 -2.79
CA ILE A 181 -1.73 1.29 -2.63
C ILE A 181 -1.15 1.10 -1.24
N ASN A 182 0.14 1.31 -1.08
CA ASN A 182 0.79 1.32 0.22
C ASN A 182 1.86 2.40 0.32
N ARG A 183 2.18 2.79 1.55
CA ARG A 183 3.44 3.47 1.82
C ARG A 183 4.48 2.40 2.05
N PHE A 184 5.52 2.40 1.24
CA PHE A 184 6.64 1.49 1.37
C PHE A 184 7.80 2.21 2.06
N HIS A 185 8.34 1.60 3.11
CA HIS A 185 9.56 2.05 3.76
C HIS A 185 10.59 0.93 3.74
N LEU A 186 11.85 1.27 3.41
CA LEU A 186 12.99 0.36 3.41
C LEU A 186 14.16 1.00 4.15
N SER A 187 14.67 0.28 5.14
CA SER A 187 15.72 0.77 6.04
C SER A 187 16.53 -0.38 6.60
N ASN A 188 17.79 -0.14 6.93
CA ASN A 188 18.64 -1.13 7.60
C ASN A 188 18.58 -1.03 9.14
N GLY A 189 17.75 -0.13 9.68
CA GLY A 189 17.65 0.08 11.13
C GLY A 189 18.93 0.62 11.76
N LEU A 190 19.79 1.27 10.97
CA LEU A 190 21.14 1.75 11.33
C LEU A 190 22.21 0.66 11.53
N GLY A 191 21.89 -0.62 11.32
CA GLY A 191 22.83 -1.74 11.19
C GLY A 191 23.94 -1.84 12.26
N TYR A 192 24.95 -2.68 11.98
CA TYR A 192 26.20 -2.76 12.77
C TYR A 192 27.26 -1.86 12.11
N ASN A 193 27.93 -1.00 12.87
CA ASN A 193 28.87 0.04 12.41
C ASN A 193 28.25 1.21 11.61
N HIS A 194 26.96 1.51 11.78
CA HIS A 194 26.28 2.66 11.14
C HIS A 194 26.45 2.80 9.61
N PRO A 195 26.25 1.73 8.83
CA PRO A 195 26.30 1.80 7.37
C PRO A 195 25.21 2.72 6.82
N SER A 196 25.45 3.28 5.64
CA SER A 196 24.50 4.17 4.95
C SER A 196 23.11 3.55 4.88
N ASN A 197 22.13 4.18 5.53
CA ASN A 197 20.76 3.69 5.56
C ASN A 197 20.05 4.03 4.23
N PRO A 198 19.34 3.08 3.57
CA PRO A 198 18.52 3.44 2.43
C PRO A 198 17.53 4.56 2.75
N ALA A 199 16.91 4.49 3.94
CA ALA A 199 15.84 5.39 4.39
C ALA A 199 14.87 5.74 3.25
N PHE A 200 14.50 4.70 2.49
CA PHE A 200 13.74 4.85 1.25
C PHE A 200 12.26 4.80 1.58
N ASP A 201 11.57 5.91 1.32
CA ASP A 201 10.12 6.03 1.42
C ASP A 201 9.52 6.25 0.04
N GLY A 202 8.47 5.48 -0.27
CA GLY A 202 7.77 5.57 -1.55
C GLY A 202 6.30 5.18 -1.48
N LEU A 203 5.61 5.43 -2.59
CA LEU A 203 4.25 4.97 -2.84
C LEU A 203 4.29 3.68 -3.64
N GLY A 204 3.80 2.60 -3.05
CA GLY A 204 3.58 1.32 -3.71
C GLY A 204 2.21 1.25 -4.36
N LEU A 205 2.15 0.74 -5.58
CA LEU A 205 0.95 0.26 -6.25
C LEU A 205 1.09 -1.25 -6.38
N PHE A 206 0.07 -2.01 -5.98
CA PHE A 206 0.12 -3.46 -6.09
C PHE A 206 -1.18 -4.06 -6.62
N THR A 207 -1.01 -5.21 -7.28
CA THR A 207 -2.09 -6.07 -7.73
C THR A 207 -1.77 -7.52 -7.42
N SER A 208 -2.79 -8.33 -7.14
CA SER A 208 -2.60 -9.76 -6.90
C SER A 208 -3.81 -10.58 -7.31
N ILE A 209 -3.56 -11.76 -7.86
CA ILE A 209 -4.57 -12.81 -7.95
C ILE A 209 -4.49 -13.63 -6.67
N VAL A 210 -5.63 -13.90 -6.04
CA VAL A 210 -5.72 -14.70 -4.83
C VAL A 210 -6.70 -15.84 -5.05
N ILE A 211 -6.23 -17.04 -4.77
CA ILE A 211 -7.00 -18.27 -4.87
C ILE A 211 -7.15 -18.86 -3.48
N ARG A 212 -8.39 -19.12 -3.08
CA ARG A 212 -8.70 -19.90 -1.89
C ARG A 212 -8.64 -21.37 -2.22
N LYS A 213 -7.91 -22.13 -1.41
CA LYS A 213 -7.99 -23.58 -1.36
C LYS A 213 -9.03 -23.97 -0.31
N LYS A 214 -10.01 -24.76 -0.74
CA LYS A 214 -11.00 -25.39 0.14
C LYS A 214 -10.31 -26.35 1.10
#